data_AF-A0A7X7VYY2-F1
#
_entry.id   AF-A0A7X7VYY2-F1
#
_cell.length_a   1.000
_cell.length_b   1.000
_cell.length_c   1.000
_cell.angle_alpha   90.00
_cell.angle_beta   90.00
_cell.angle_gamma   90.00
#
_symmetry.space_group_name_H-M   'P 1'
#
loop_
_entity.id
_entity.type
_entity.pdbx_description
1 polymer ?
#
loop_
_entity_poly.entity_id
_entity_poly.type
_entity_poly.pdbx_seq_one_letter_code
_entity_poly.pdbx_strand_id
1 'polypeptide(L)'
;MQYKLITLDIDGTLINSEGIITDETAKAIWRCRDAGVVVTISTGRPIQGVRNFIEELGLDAPIITYNGAMIVDAVTGDILSEQGMMRQDAENVLRLGLERDTTVIAWSDN
;
A
#
# COMPACT_ATOMS: atom_id res chain seq x y z
N MET A 1 -25.26 -8.86 -4.44
CA MET A 1 -24.49 -7.73 -3.89
C MET A 1 -24.16 -6.72 -4.98
N GLN A 2 -24.16 -5.43 -4.67
CA GLN A 2 -23.95 -4.35 -5.64
C GLN A 2 -22.46 -3.98 -5.83
N TYR A 3 -21.63 -4.14 -4.79
CA TYR A 3 -20.20 -3.82 -4.82
C TYR A 3 -19.35 -5.08 -4.97
N LYS A 4 -18.23 -4.94 -5.71
CA LYS A 4 -17.32 -6.06 -6.04
C LYS A 4 -15.90 -5.88 -5.49
N LEU A 5 -15.52 -4.65 -5.17
CA LEU A 5 -14.17 -4.29 -4.71
C LEU A 5 -14.26 -3.26 -3.59
N ILE A 6 -13.46 -3.45 -2.55
CA ILE A 6 -13.16 -2.47 -1.51
C ILE A 6 -11.65 -2.29 -1.48
N THR A 7 -11.19 -1.05 -1.55
CA THR A 7 -9.79 -0.70 -1.31
C THR A 7 -9.71 0.07 0.00
N LEU A 8 -8.72 -0.26 0.83
CA LEU A 8 -8.53 0.34 2.15
C LEU A 8 -7.22 1.11 2.17
N ASP A 9 -7.29 2.37 2.58
CA ASP A 9 -6.08 3.05 3.06
C ASP A 9 -5.63 2.45 4.41
N ILE A 10 -4.38 2.67 4.78
CA ILE A 10 -3.81 2.17 6.03
C ILE A 10 -4.00 3.19 7.15
N ASP A 11 -3.28 4.30 7.08
CA ASP A 11 -3.11 5.23 8.20
C ASP A 11 -4.39 6.01 8.48
N GLY A 12 -4.97 5.79 9.67
CA GLY A 12 -6.25 6.41 10.05
C GLY A 12 -7.48 5.80 9.39
N THR A 13 -7.32 4.67 8.69
CA THR A 13 -8.42 3.90 8.07
C THR A 13 -8.40 2.44 8.53
N LEU A 14 -7.44 1.64 8.06
CA LEU A 14 -7.31 0.23 8.45
C LEU A 14 -6.80 0.08 9.89
N ILE A 15 -5.82 0.90 10.25
CA ILE A 15 -5.21 0.89 11.58
C ILE A 15 -5.62 2.12 12.40
N ASN A 16 -5.73 1.94 13.70
CA ASN A 16 -5.97 3.03 14.64
C ASN A 16 -4.66 3.81 14.95
N SER A 17 -4.72 4.77 15.88
CA SER A 17 -3.56 5.57 16.30
C SER A 17 -2.45 4.77 16.99
N GLU A 18 -2.72 3.54 17.41
CA GLU A 18 -1.72 2.62 17.99
C GLU A 18 -1.05 1.75 16.92
N GLY A 19 -1.47 1.89 15.65
CA GLY A 19 -0.94 1.15 14.53
C GLY A 19 -1.45 -0.28 14.42
N ILE A 20 -2.54 -0.62 15.11
CA ILE A 20 -3.12 -1.98 15.12
C ILE A 20 -4.40 -2.07 14.29
N ILE A 21 -4.62 -3.23 13.69
CA ILE A 21 -5.93 -3.62 13.15
C ILE A 21 -6.77 -4.11 14.33
N THR A 22 -7.92 -3.49 14.57
CA THR A 22 -8.80 -3.96 15.65
C THR A 22 -9.52 -5.24 15.24
N ASP A 23 -9.90 -6.06 16.22
CA ASP A 23 -10.75 -7.25 15.99
C ASP A 23 -12.03 -6.92 15.21
N GLU A 24 -12.62 -5.76 15.47
CA GLU A 24 -13.84 -5.32 14.78
C GLU A 24 -13.57 -5.05 13.30
N THR A 25 -12.49 -4.32 13.00
CA THR A 25 -12.05 -4.04 11.62
C THR A 25 -11.75 -5.34 10.87
N ALA A 26 -10.98 -6.25 11.47
CA ALA A 26 -10.65 -7.54 10.87
C ALA A 26 -11.92 -8.36 10.57
N LYS A 27 -12.84 -8.47 11.54
CA LYS A 27 -14.13 -9.17 11.34
C LYS A 27 -14.97 -8.54 10.23
N ALA A 28 -15.00 -7.22 10.12
CA ALA A 28 -15.72 -6.53 9.05
C ALA A 28 -15.14 -6.87 7.67
N ILE A 29 -13.82 -6.86 7.52
CA ILE A 29 -13.13 -7.24 6.29
C ILE A 29 -13.47 -8.67 5.90
N TRP A 30 -13.40 -9.60 6.86
CA TRP A 30 -13.69 -11.02 6.61
C TRP A 30 -15.13 -11.23 6.18
N ARG A 31 -16.10 -10.55 6.80
CA ARG A 31 -17.51 -10.59 6.37
C ARG A 31 -17.71 -10.10 4.94
N CYS A 32 -16.97 -9.08 4.50
CA CYS A 32 -17.01 -8.61 3.11
C CYS A 32 -16.44 -9.67 2.16
N ARG A 33 -15.32 -10.31 2.53
CA ARG A 33 -14.70 -11.38 1.74
C ARG A 33 -15.60 -12.62 1.64
N ASP A 34 -16.21 -13.05 2.74
CA ASP A 34 -17.16 -14.17 2.78
C ASP A 34 -18.39 -13.94 1.90
N ALA A 35 -18.78 -12.68 1.74
CA ALA A 35 -19.87 -12.32 0.84
C ALA A 35 -19.42 -12.38 -0.65
N GLY A 36 -18.13 -12.44 -0.94
CA GLY A 36 -17.56 -12.46 -2.29
C GLY A 36 -17.09 -11.09 -2.79
N VAL A 37 -16.88 -10.11 -1.90
CA VAL A 37 -16.25 -8.83 -2.24
C VAL A 37 -14.74 -8.99 -2.19
N VAL A 38 -14.03 -8.54 -3.22
CA VAL A 38 -12.57 -8.45 -3.19
C VAL A 38 -12.18 -7.31 -2.26
N VAL A 39 -11.33 -7.58 -1.28
CA VAL A 39 -10.80 -6.56 -0.36
C VAL A 39 -9.29 -6.45 -0.57
N THR A 40 -8.80 -5.23 -0.76
CA THR A 40 -7.38 -4.94 -0.96
C THR A 40 -6.95 -3.66 -0.23
N ILE A 41 -5.64 -3.40 -0.20
CA ILE A 41 -5.01 -2.20 0.35
C ILE A 41 -4.60 -1.25 -0.78
N SER A 42 -4.78 0.05 -0.54
CA SER A 42 -4.27 1.14 -1.38
C SER A 42 -3.65 2.22 -0.50
N THR A 43 -2.32 2.34 -0.54
CA THR A 43 -1.58 3.18 0.41
C THR A 43 -0.41 3.94 -0.22
N GLY A 44 0.01 5.02 0.42
CA GLY A 44 1.26 5.72 0.14
C GLY A 44 2.51 5.00 0.63
N ARG A 45 2.37 3.99 1.50
CA ARG A 45 3.48 3.24 2.07
C ARG A 45 4.24 2.43 1.00
N PRO A 46 5.55 2.22 1.20
CA PRO A 46 6.33 1.28 0.40
C PRO A 46 5.92 -0.16 0.71
N ILE A 47 6.20 -1.12 -0.17
CA ILE A 47 5.77 -2.52 -0.02
C ILE A 47 6.20 -3.16 1.32
N GLN A 48 7.40 -2.85 1.78
CA GLN A 48 7.94 -3.32 3.06
C GLN A 48 7.08 -2.86 4.26
N GLY A 49 6.39 -1.73 4.12
CA GLY A 49 5.50 -1.16 5.14
C GLY A 49 4.08 -1.73 5.13
N VAL A 50 3.80 -2.72 4.27
CA VAL A 50 2.45 -3.30 4.08
C VAL A 50 2.41 -4.82 4.33
N ARG A 51 3.54 -5.52 4.21
CA ARG A 51 3.60 -7.01 4.30
C ARG A 51 2.89 -7.61 5.51
N ASN A 52 3.13 -7.07 6.70
CA ASN A 52 2.51 -7.58 7.92
C ASN A 52 0.97 -7.53 7.87
N PHE A 53 0.38 -6.50 7.26
CA PHE A 53 -1.07 -6.36 7.16
C PHE A 53 -1.68 -7.32 6.13
N ILE A 54 -0.94 -7.60 5.04
CA ILE A 54 -1.32 -8.59 4.04
C ILE A 54 -1.42 -9.97 4.70
N GLU A 55 -0.38 -10.33 5.46
CA GLU A 55 -0.30 -11.61 6.18
C GLU A 55 -1.37 -11.71 7.28
N GLU A 56 -1.53 -10.68 8.11
CA GLU A 56 -2.48 -10.65 9.23
C GLU A 56 -3.94 -10.80 8.77
N LEU A 57 -4.30 -10.16 7.65
CA LEU A 57 -5.64 -10.25 7.06
C LEU A 57 -5.81 -11.41 6.07
N GLY A 58 -4.73 -12.10 5.74
CA GLY A 58 -4.70 -13.14 4.70
C GLY A 58 -5.20 -12.64 3.36
N LEU A 59 -4.78 -11.44 2.94
CA LEU A 59 -5.18 -10.85 1.66
C LEU A 59 -4.48 -11.55 0.49
N ASP A 60 -5.23 -11.76 -0.57
CA ASP A 60 -4.83 -12.47 -1.79
C ASP A 60 -5.06 -11.64 -3.07
N ALA A 61 -5.58 -10.42 -2.91
CA ALA A 61 -5.79 -9.47 -4.01
C ALA A 61 -4.55 -8.57 -4.22
N PRO A 62 -4.33 -8.06 -5.45
CA PRO A 62 -3.23 -7.13 -5.73
C PRO A 62 -3.22 -5.90 -4.82
N ILE A 63 -2.05 -5.56 -4.27
CA ILE A 63 -1.84 -4.48 -3.30
C ILE A 63 -1.28 -3.25 -4.00
N ILE A 64 -1.91 -2.10 -3.75
CA ILE A 64 -1.55 -0.82 -4.35
C ILE A 64 -0.68 -0.04 -3.35
N THR A 65 0.56 0.24 -3.72
CA THR A 65 1.59 0.87 -2.88
C THR A 65 2.15 2.13 -3.52
N TYR A 66 2.98 2.89 -2.79
CA TYR A 66 3.61 4.11 -3.30
C TYR A 66 2.63 5.11 -3.94
N ASN A 67 1.44 5.27 -3.33
CA ASN A 67 0.35 6.11 -3.86
C ASN A 67 -0.12 5.68 -5.27
N GLY A 68 -0.01 4.39 -5.59
CA GLY A 68 -0.39 3.84 -6.89
C GLY A 68 0.75 3.69 -7.88
N ALA A 69 1.97 4.12 -7.54
CA ALA A 69 3.13 3.96 -8.41
C ALA A 69 3.59 2.50 -8.54
N MET A 70 3.13 1.59 -7.68
CA MET A 70 3.42 0.16 -7.80
C MET A 70 2.24 -0.68 -7.32
N ILE A 71 1.89 -1.70 -8.10
CA ILE A 71 0.90 -2.73 -7.77
C ILE A 71 1.62 -4.06 -7.73
N VAL A 72 1.48 -4.78 -6.62
CA VAL A 72 2.12 -6.08 -6.42
C VAL A 72 1.09 -7.18 -6.19
N ASP A 73 1.41 -8.39 -6.60
CA ASP A 73 0.66 -9.58 -6.21
C ASP A 73 0.90 -9.88 -4.72
N ALA A 74 -0.18 -10.03 -3.94
CA ALA A 74 -0.09 -10.26 -2.51
C ALA A 74 0.51 -11.63 -2.14
N VAL A 75 0.42 -12.61 -3.03
CA VAL A 75 0.81 -14.00 -2.79
C VAL A 75 2.21 -14.27 -3.31
N THR A 76 2.50 -13.90 -4.55
CA THR A 76 3.81 -14.15 -5.16
C THR A 76 4.82 -13.04 -4.86
N GLY A 77 4.34 -11.83 -4.57
CA GLY A 77 5.17 -10.63 -4.45
C GLY A 77 5.60 -10.04 -5.79
N ASP A 78 5.13 -10.58 -6.92
CA ASP A 78 5.48 -10.08 -8.24
C ASP A 78 4.94 -8.67 -8.48
N ILE A 79 5.72 -7.83 -9.14
CA ILE A 79 5.28 -6.51 -9.58
C ILE A 79 4.36 -6.69 -10.79
N LEU A 80 3.09 -6.33 -10.62
CA LEU A 80 2.07 -6.38 -11.67
C LEU A 80 2.05 -5.10 -12.51
N SER A 81 2.39 -3.97 -11.88
CA SER A 81 2.51 -2.66 -12.54
C SER A 81 3.42 -1.77 -11.73
N GLU A 82 4.25 -0.98 -12.41
CA GLU A 82 5.05 0.06 -11.80
C GLU A 82 5.16 1.30 -12.69
N GLN A 83 5.25 2.45 -12.05
CA GLN A 83 5.50 3.73 -12.67
C GLN A 83 6.47 4.54 -11.79
N GLY A 84 7.77 4.31 -12.02
CA GLY A 84 8.83 5.04 -11.35
C GLY A 84 9.01 6.47 -11.88
N MET A 85 9.74 7.28 -11.12
CA MET A 85 10.21 8.58 -11.60
C MET A 85 11.26 8.40 -12.69
N MET A 86 11.28 9.32 -13.66
CA MET A 86 12.42 9.42 -14.56
C MET A 86 13.67 9.81 -13.76
N ARG A 87 14.82 9.26 -14.13
CA ARG A 87 16.11 9.56 -13.49
C ARG A 87 16.33 11.07 -13.34
N GLN A 88 16.05 11.83 -14.39
CA GLN A 88 16.25 13.29 -14.39
C GLN A 88 15.38 14.00 -13.35
N ASP A 89 14.14 13.54 -13.15
CA ASP A 89 13.24 14.10 -12.15
C ASP A 89 13.70 13.74 -10.73
N ALA A 90 14.17 12.51 -10.53
CA ALA A 90 14.72 12.09 -9.24
C ALA A 90 15.97 12.90 -8.86
N GLU A 91 16.89 13.10 -9.82
CA GLU A 91 18.07 13.96 -9.65
C GLU A 91 17.68 15.41 -9.35
N ASN A 92 16.64 15.93 -10.00
CA ASN A 92 16.11 17.27 -9.73
C ASN A 92 15.55 17.41 -8.32
N VAL A 93 14.77 16.44 -7.84
CA VAL A 93 14.21 16.44 -6.48
C VAL A 93 15.34 16.35 -5.45
N LEU A 94 16.34 15.49 -5.65
CA LEU A 94 17.51 15.37 -4.77
C LEU A 94 18.28 16.69 -4.68
N ARG A 95 18.58 17.31 -5.83
CA ARG A 95 19.26 18.61 -5.89
C ARG A 95 18.48 19.68 -5.14
N LEU A 96 17.17 19.80 -5.39
CA LEU A 96 16.31 20.76 -4.70
C LEU A 96 16.28 20.52 -3.19
N GLY A 97 16.27 19.26 -2.75
CA GLY A 97 16.35 18.92 -1.33
C GLY A 97 17.62 19.46 -0.68
N LEU A 98 18.78 19.22 -1.29
CA LEU A 98 20.07 19.73 -0.83
C LEU A 98 20.12 21.26 -0.79
N GLU A 99 19.62 21.93 -1.84
CA GLU A 99 19.55 23.40 -1.92
C GLU A 99 18.66 24.02 -0.83
N ARG A 100 17.69 23.26 -0.31
CA ARG A 100 16.70 23.72 0.68
C ARG A 100 16.97 23.21 2.09
N ASP A 101 18.07 22.50 2.31
CA ASP A 101 18.39 21.84 3.58
C ASP A 101 17.26 20.88 4.04
N THR A 102 16.69 20.15 3.08
CA THR A 102 15.60 19.18 3.29
C THR A 102 16.12 17.77 3.06
N THR A 103 15.86 16.87 4.02
CA THR A 103 16.14 15.44 3.83
C THR A 103 15.23 14.85 2.75
N VAL A 104 15.84 14.18 1.77
CA VAL A 104 15.14 13.46 0.70
C VAL A 104 15.45 11.98 0.84
N ILE A 105 14.41 11.14 0.77
CA ILE A 105 14.50 9.69 0.74
C ILE A 105 13.92 9.23 -0.59
N ALA A 106 14.67 8.40 -1.31
CA ALA A 106 14.24 7.77 -2.56
C ALA A 106 14.25 6.25 -2.39
N TRP A 107 13.23 5.59 -2.92
CA TRP A 107 13.15 4.14 -2.99
C TRP A 107 13.60 3.68 -4.37
N SER A 108 14.57 2.77 -4.44
CA SER A 108 15.03 2.11 -5.66
C SER A 108 15.13 0.61 -5.43
N ASP A 109 15.08 -0.17 -6.52
CA ASP A 109 15.34 -1.61 -6.52
C ASP A 109 14.44 -2.43 -5.56
N ASN A 110 13.13 -2.17 -5.61
CA ASN A 110 12.10 -2.86 -4.81
C ASN A 110 11.89 -4.32 -5.21
#